data_AF-A0A7W0M6Z2-F1
#
_entry.id   AF-A0A7W0M6Z2-F1
#
_cell.length_a   1.000
_cell.length_b   1.000
_cell.length_c   1.000
_cell.angle_alpha   90.00
_cell.angle_beta   90.00
_cell.angle_gamma   90.00
#
_symmetry.space_group_name_H-M   'P 1'
#
loop_
_entity.id
_entity.type
_entity.pdbx_description
1 polymer ?
#
loop_
_entity_poly.entity_id
_entity_poly.type
_entity_poly.pdbx_seq_one_letter_code
_entity_poly.pdbx_strand_id
1 'polypeptide(L)' 'MVRLRLRENESINDAVRRFRKLVEHAGIKKEMRRREYYEKPSDSRRRARRRAERRSKMSRQVV' A
#
# COMPACT_ATOMS: atom_id res chain seq x y z
N MET A 1 -10.97 -5.08 2.90
CA MET A 1 -10.86 -6.30 3.74
C MET A 1 -9.90 -7.24 3.05
N VAL A 2 -8.81 -7.67 3.71
CA VAL A 2 -7.84 -8.60 3.11
C VAL A 2 -8.26 -10.01 3.48
N ARG A 3 -8.56 -10.85 2.48
CA ARG A 3 -8.91 -12.26 2.67
C ARG A 3 -7.90 -13.12 1.93
N LEU A 4 -7.30 -14.07 2.63
CA LEU A 4 -6.41 -15.07 2.04
C LEU A 4 -7.13 -16.43 2.07
N ARG A 5 -7.21 -17.11 0.92
CA ARG A 5 -7.57 -18.54 0.88
C ARG A 5 -6.28 -19.35 0.87
N LEU A 6 -6.21 -20.34 1.77
CA LEU A 6 -5.12 -21.30 1.79
C LEU A 6 -5.26 -22.24 0.58
N ARG A 7 -4.12 -22.63 0.02
CA ARG A 7 -4.04 -23.64 -1.05
C ARG A 7 -3.70 -24.98 -0.40
N GLU A 8 -4.12 -26.08 -1.02
CA GLU A 8 -3.99 -27.44 -0.46
C GLU A 8 -2.54 -27.89 -0.27
N ASN A 9 -1.59 -27.36 -1.05
CA ASN A 9 -0.16 -27.71 -0.99
C ASN A 9 0.74 -26.59 -0.44
N GLU A 10 0.22 -25.71 0.42
CA GLU A 10 1.03 -24.64 1.00
C GLU A 10 1.51 -24.93 2.42
N SER A 11 2.79 -24.62 2.66
CA SER A 11 3.31 -24.51 4.02
C SER A 11 2.73 -23.28 4.72
N ILE A 12 2.50 -23.39 6.03
CA ILE A 12 1.99 -22.32 6.89
C ILE A 12 2.82 -21.04 6.73
N ASN A 13 4.14 -21.18 6.61
CA ASN A 13 5.06 -20.05 6.46
C ASN A 13 4.85 -19.28 5.14
N ASP A 14 4.53 -19.98 4.06
CA ASP A 14 4.28 -19.36 2.75
C ASP A 14 2.94 -18.63 2.74
N ALA A 15 1.91 -19.19 3.38
CA ALA A 15 0.63 -18.52 3.58
C ALA A 15 0.80 -17.21 4.38
N VAL A 16 1.62 -17.20 5.44
CA VAL A 16 1.93 -15.99 6.22
C VAL A 16 2.67 -14.96 5.37
N ARG A 17 3.63 -15.39 4.54
CA ARG A 17 4.37 -14.48 3.65
C ARG A 17 3.45 -13.84 2.61
N ARG A 18 2.53 -14.61 2.02
CA ARG A 18 1.51 -14.08 1.09
C ARG A 18 0.56 -13.12 1.80
N PHE A 19 0.11 -13.45 2.99
CA PHE A 19 -0.74 -12.56 3.78
C PHE A 19 -0.04 -11.22 4.05
N ARG A 20 1.23 -11.25 4.48
CA ARG A 20 2.04 -10.03 4.68
C ARG A 20 2.12 -9.19 3.41
N LYS A 21 2.43 -9.81 2.26
CA LYS A 21 2.43 -9.12 0.95
C LYS A 21 1.08 -8.52 0.59
N LEU A 22 -0.02 -9.23 0.84
CA LEU A 22 -1.37 -8.72 0.58
C LEU A 22 -1.71 -7.52 1.47
N VAL A 23 -1.34 -7.55 2.75
CA VAL A 23 -1.54 -6.44 3.69
C VAL A 23 -0.71 -5.22 3.29
N GLU A 24 0.52 -5.44 2.83
CA GLU A 24 1.39 -4.37 2.32
C GLU A 24 0.85 -3.77 1.02
N HIS A 25 0.42 -4.61 0.08
CA HIS A 25 -0.19 -4.17 -1.18
C HIS A 25 -1.50 -3.41 -0.95
N ALA A 26 -2.33 -3.88 -0.01
CA ALA A 26 -3.56 -3.19 0.38
C ALA A 26 -3.27 -1.83 1.05
N GLY A 27 -2.02 -1.53 1.41
CA GLY A 27 -1.63 -0.23 1.94
C GLY A 27 -2.18 0.06 3.34
N ILE A 28 -2.69 -0.95 4.06
CA ILE A 28 -3.39 -0.78 5.34
C ILE A 28 -2.50 -0.06 6.36
N LYS A 29 -1.23 -0.46 6.48
CA LYS A 29 -0.25 0.20 7.37
C LYS A 29 -0.02 1.68 7.03
N LYS A 30 -0.13 2.05 5.76
CA LYS A 30 0.04 3.44 5.30
C LYS A 30 -1.22 4.25 5.58
N GLU A 31 -2.38 3.62 5.46
CA GLU A 31 -3.67 4.23 5.78
C GLU A 31 -3.83 4.47 7.27
N MET A 32 -3.43 3.52 8.12
CA MET A 32 -3.44 3.68 9.58
C MET A 32 -2.62 4.91 10.00
N ARG A 33 -1.36 5.01 9.55
CA ARG A 33 -0.50 6.17 9.82
C ARG A 33 -1.02 7.51 9.28
N ARG A 34 -1.88 7.47 8.26
CA ARG A 34 -2.51 8.69 7.72
C ARG A 34 -3.69 9.15 8.59
N ARG A 35 -4.36 8.20 9.26
CA ARG A 35 -5.54 8.47 10.08
C ARG A 35 -5.22 8.72 11.55
N GLU A 36 -3.99 8.46 11.98
CA GLU A 36 -3.52 8.71 13.35
C GLU A 36 -3.66 10.18 13.78
N TYR A 37 -3.59 11.12 12.83
CA TYR A 37 -3.75 12.54 13.09
C TYR A 37 -4.66 13.19 12.05
N TYR A 38 -5.31 14.29 12.45
CA TYR A 38 -6.04 15.12 11.51
C TYR A 38 -5.06 15.75 10.52
N GLU A 39 -5.31 15.55 9.23
CA GLU A 39 -4.60 16.23 8.17
C GLU A 39 -5.49 17.29 7.54
N LYS A 40 -5.00 18.53 7.49
CA LYS A 40 -5.71 19.63 6.82
C LYS A 40 -5.93 19.31 5.33
N PRO A 41 -7.08 19.68 4.73
CA PRO A 41 -7.36 19.44 3.31
C PRO A 41 -6.33 20.04 2.33
N SER A 42 -5.57 21.05 2.74
CA SER A 42 -4.45 21.60 1.95
C SER A 42 -3.27 20.64 1.89
N ASP A 43 -2.93 19.99 3.00
CA ASP A 43 -1.80 19.07 3.08
C ASP A 43 -2.08 17.77 2.36
N SER A 44 -3.32 17.28 2.44
CA SER A 44 -3.74 16.09 1.72
C SER A 44 -3.65 16.28 0.21
N ARG A 45 -4.11 17.44 -0.31
CA ARG A 45 -3.98 17.85 -1.72
C ARG A 45 -2.51 17.98 -2.14
N ARG A 46 -1.68 18.65 -1.32
CA ARG A 46 -0.24 18.80 -1.58
C ARG A 46 0.47 17.45 -1.66
N ARG A 47 0.11 16.51 -0.77
CA ARG A 47 0.68 15.16 -0.77
C ARG A 47 0.23 14.34 -1.99
N ALA A 48 -1.04 14.48 -2.41
CA ALA A 48 -1.56 13.83 -3.60
C ALA A 48 -0.82 14.28 -4.87
N ARG A 49 -0.61 15.60 -5.02
CA ARG A 49 0.17 16.18 -6.12
C ARG A 49 1.60 15.63 -6.16
N ARG A 50 2.33 15.67 -5.04
CA ARG A 50 3.69 15.11 -4.94
C ARG A 50 3.76 13.61 -5.30
N ARG A 51 2.73 12.84 -4.93
CA ARG A 51 2.65 11.41 -5.29
C ARG A 51 2.39 11.19 -6.79
N ALA A 52 1.63 12.07 -7.45
CA ALA A 52 1.43 12.01 -8.89
C ALA A 52 2.72 12.37 -9.64
N GLU A 53 3.39 13.45 -9.23
CA GLU A 53 4.67 13.87 -9.81
C GLU A 53 5.74 12.79 -9.68
N ARG A 54 5.87 12.15 -8.51
CA ARG A 54 6.80 11.02 -8.33
C ARG A 54 6.48 9.84 -9.23
N ARG A 55 5.19 9.48 -9.39
CA ARG A 55 4.77 8.39 -10.28
C ARG A 55 5.09 8.70 -11.74
N SER A 56 4.82 9.92 -12.19
CA SER A 56 5.15 10.37 -13.55
C SER A 56 6.65 10.41 -13.82
N LYS A 57 7.46 10.84 -12.85
CA LYS A 57 8.93 10.80 -12.97
C LYS A 57 9.45 9.36 -13.10
N MET A 58 8.94 8.44 -12.28
CA MET A 58 9.32 7.02 -12.38
C MET A 58 8.91 6.40 -13.71
N SER A 59 7.70 6.67 -14.21
CA SER A 59 7.27 6.13 -15.51
C SER A 59 8.11 6.64 -16.67
N ARG A 60 8.55 7.90 -16.60
CA ARG A 60 9.38 8.54 -17.63
C ARG A 60 10.83 8.03 -17.65
N GLN A 61 11.30 7.41 -16.57
CA GLN A 61 12.66 6.86 -16.47
C GLN A 61 12.74 5.39 -16.94
N VAL A 62 11.59 4.73 -17.11
CA VAL A 62 11.46 3.32 -17.53
C VAL A 62 11.15 3.20 -19.03
N VAL A 63 10.97 4.33 -19.73
CA VAL A 63 10.92 4.45 -21.20
C VAL A 63 12.24 5.05 -21.66
#